data_AF-A0A6N3T7H0-F1
#
_entry.id   AF-A0A6N3T7H0-F1
#
_cell.length_a   1.000
_cell.length_b   1.000
_cell.length_c   1.000
_cell.angle_alpha   90.00
_cell.angle_beta   90.00
_cell.angle_gamma   90.00
#
_symmetry.space_group_name_H-M   'P 1'
#
loop_
_entity.id
_entity.type
_entity.pdbx_description
1 polymer ?
#
loop_
_entity_poly.entity_id
_entity_poly.type
_entity_poly.pdbx_seq_one_letter_code
_entity_poly.pdbx_strand_id
1 'polypeptide(L)' 'MPRKPDFIMPTDEEDARINQGIALDADSPELTEADFQRAEPASAIVPDLASQRRVRSIESPDEEAGFYPA' A
#
# COMPACT_ATOMS: atom_id res chain seq x y z
N MET A 1 -2.85 16.49 -1.22
CA MET A 1 -3.55 16.56 -2.53
C MET A 1 -5.07 16.63 -2.34
N PRO A 2 -5.81 17.50 -3.06
CA PRO A 2 -7.28 17.47 -3.02
C PRO A 2 -7.79 16.16 -3.62
N ARG A 3 -8.71 15.50 -2.92
CA ARG A 3 -9.33 14.27 -3.41
C ARG A 3 -10.14 14.57 -4.67
N LYS A 4 -10.23 13.58 -5.56
CA LYS A 4 -11.12 13.69 -6.72
C LYS A 4 -12.53 14.04 -6.23
N PRO A 5 -13.25 14.95 -6.90
CA PRO A 5 -14.52 15.49 -6.41
C PRO A 5 -15.59 14.42 -6.14
N ASP A 6 -15.49 13.24 -6.77
CA ASP A 6 -16.43 12.12 -6.61
C ASP A 6 -15.89 10.97 -5.75
N PHE A 7 -14.87 11.22 -4.92
CA PHE A 7 -14.30 10.19 -4.07
C PHE A 7 -15.15 9.98 -2.82
N ILE A 8 -15.96 8.92 -2.84
CA ILE A 8 -16.78 8.47 -1.72
C ILE A 8 -15.92 7.55 -0.86
N MET A 9 -15.67 7.96 0.39
CA MET A 9 -15.08 7.07 1.39
C MET A 9 -16.08 5.97 1.76
N PRO A 10 -15.63 4.72 1.93
CA PRO A 10 -16.49 3.71 2.53
C PRO A 10 -16.91 4.16 3.93
N THR A 11 -18.09 3.72 4.34
CA THR A 11 -18.53 3.79 5.73
C THR A 11 -17.72 2.81 6.59
N ASP A 12 -17.72 3.00 7.91
CA ASP A 12 -17.04 2.09 8.84
C ASP A 12 -17.49 0.63 8.69
N GLU A 13 -18.77 0.40 8.40
CA GLU A 13 -19.33 -0.95 8.15
C GLU A 13 -18.81 -1.55 6.83
N GLU A 14 -18.68 -0.73 5.79
CA GLU A 14 -18.14 -1.16 4.50
C GLU A 14 -16.64 -1.44 4.59
N ASP A 15 -15.89 -0.59 5.27
CA ASP A 15 -14.47 -0.79 5.56
C ASP A 15 -14.24 -2.08 6.36
N ALA A 16 -15.05 -2.33 7.40
CA ALA A 16 -14.97 -3.56 8.18
C ALA A 16 -15.24 -4.80 7.31
N ARG A 17 -16.21 -4.74 6.38
CA ARG A 17 -16.52 -5.83 5.46
C ARG A 17 -15.39 -6.06 4.44
N ILE A 18 -14.79 -5.00 3.91
CA ILE A 18 -13.63 -5.08 3.01
C ILE A 18 -12.46 -5.77 3.72
N ASN A 19 -12.14 -5.33 4.94
CA ASN A 19 -11.05 -5.90 5.73
C ASN A 19 -11.28 -7.38 6.08
N GLN A 20 -12.52 -7.76 6.42
CA GLN A 20 -12.87 -9.17 6.62
C GLN A 20 -12.69 -10.00 5.34
N GLY A 21 -13.07 -9.46 4.18
CA GLY A 21 -12.87 -10.10 2.90
C GLY A 21 -11.40 -10.36 2.60
N ILE A 22 -10.55 -9.36 2.79
CA ILE A 22 -9.08 -9.47 2.62
C ILE A 22 -8.52 -10.52 3.58
N ALA A 23 -8.94 -10.52 4.84
CA ALA A 23 -8.44 -11.48 5.84
C ALA A 23 -8.84 -12.94 5.58
N LEU A 24 -9.93 -13.17 4.83
CA LEU A 24 -10.40 -14.50 4.45
C LEU A 24 -9.89 -14.95 3.08
N ASP A 25 -9.17 -14.09 2.36
CA ASP A 25 -8.67 -14.37 1.03
C ASP A 25 -7.48 -15.34 1.08
N ALA A 26 -7.76 -16.61 0.79
CA ALA A 26 -6.76 -17.67 0.74
C ALA A 26 -5.79 -17.52 -0.45
N ASP A 27 -6.14 -16.74 -1.48
CA ASP A 27 -5.28 -16.44 -2.61
C ASP A 27 -4.25 -15.34 -2.27
N SER A 28 -4.33 -14.74 -1.09
CA SER A 28 -3.37 -13.78 -0.55
C SER A 28 -2.63 -14.32 0.69
N PRO A 29 -1.83 -15.40 0.56
CA PRO A 29 -1.03 -15.90 1.67
C PRO A 29 0.02 -14.87 2.10
N GLU A 30 0.17 -14.70 3.41
CA GLU A 30 1.25 -13.89 3.98
C GLU A 30 2.63 -14.47 3.58
N LEU A 31 3.54 -13.59 3.15
CA LEU A 31 4.90 -13.99 2.81
C LEU A 31 5.64 -14.46 4.08
N THR A 32 6.19 -15.66 4.03
CA THR A 32 6.98 -16.23 5.11
C THR A 32 8.45 -15.82 5.02
N GLU A 33 9.19 -15.98 6.11
CA GLU A 33 10.65 -15.77 6.12
C GLU A 33 11.35 -16.60 5.03
N ALA A 34 10.92 -17.84 4.82
CA ALA A 34 11.48 -18.71 3.80
C ALA A 34 11.24 -18.17 2.37
N ASP A 35 10.17 -17.42 2.14
CA ASP A 35 9.90 -16.79 0.84
C ASP A 35 10.87 -15.64 0.59
N PHE A 36 11.20 -14.86 1.62
CA PHE A 36 12.21 -13.80 1.53
C PHE A 36 13.61 -14.36 1.27
N GLN A 37 13.97 -15.49 1.89
CA GLN A 37 15.26 -16.13 1.64
C GLN A 37 15.40 -16.67 0.20
N ARG A 38 14.29 -16.96 -0.47
CA ARG A 38 14.26 -17.39 -1.88
C ARG A 38 14.04 -16.24 -2.86
N ALA A 39 13.86 -15.01 -2.38
CA ALA A 39 13.55 -13.88 -3.24
C ALA A 39 14.78 -13.49 -4.09
N GLU A 40 14.58 -13.46 -5.40
CA GLU A 40 15.59 -13.01 -6.36
C GLU A 40 15.45 -11.50 -6.62
N PRO A 41 16.53 -10.79 -7.02
CA PRO A 41 16.44 -9.38 -7.34
C PRO A 41 15.48 -9.14 -8.51
N ALA A 42 14.65 -8.09 -8.40
CA ALA A 42 13.69 -7.74 -9.43
C ALA A 42 14.33 -7.54 -10.82
N SER A 43 15.58 -7.09 -10.90
CA SER A 43 16.32 -6.96 -12.14
C SER A 43 16.57 -8.28 -12.87
N ALA A 44 16.54 -9.42 -12.17
CA ALA A 44 16.70 -10.75 -12.77
C ALA A 44 15.40 -11.30 -13.35
N ILE A 45 14.23 -10.87 -12.85
CA ILE A 45 12.92 -11.41 -13.23
C ILE A 45 12.12 -10.45 -14.11
N VAL A 46 12.13 -9.15 -13.79
CA VAL A 46 11.40 -8.08 -14.47
C VAL A 46 12.33 -6.88 -14.75
N PRO A 47 13.32 -7.04 -15.63
CA PRO A 47 14.38 -6.03 -15.85
C PRO A 47 13.83 -4.68 -16.29
N ASP A 48 12.80 -4.65 -17.13
CA ASP A 48 12.20 -3.41 -17.63
C ASP A 48 11.63 -2.58 -16.48
N LEU A 49 10.89 -3.20 -15.56
CA LEU A 49 10.36 -2.54 -14.37
C LEU A 49 11.47 -2.09 -13.41
N ALA A 50 12.48 -2.94 -13.21
CA ALA A 50 13.61 -2.63 -12.33
C ALA A 50 14.45 -1.43 -12.83
N SER A 51 14.48 -1.20 -14.15
CA SER A 51 15.20 -0.09 -14.78
C SER A 51 14.44 1.24 -14.75
N GLN A 52 13.15 1.23 -14.39
CA GLN A 52 12.35 2.45 -14.37
C GLN A 52 12.85 3.44 -13.32
N ARG A 53 13.07 4.68 -13.76
CA ARG A 53 13.49 5.77 -12.89
C ARG A 53 12.37 6.05 -11.88
N ARG A 54 12.64 5.81 -10.60
CA ARG A 54 11.75 6.24 -9.51
C ARG A 54 11.60 7.76 -9.56
N VAL A 55 10.44 8.24 -9.98
CA VAL A 55 10.03 9.62 -9.74
C VAL A 55 9.61 9.67 -8.27
N ARG A 56 10.56 10.01 -7.38
CA ARG A 56 10.19 10.43 -6.03
C ARG A 56 9.54 11.80 -6.18
N SER A 57 8.21 11.85 -6.23
CA SER A 57 7.52 13.06 -5.83
C SER A 57 7.89 13.32 -4.38
N ILE A 58 8.62 14.40 -4.12
CA ILE A 58 8.65 15.00 -2.80
C ILE A 58 7.22 15.49 -2.59
N GLU A 59 6.39 14.67 -1.95
CA GLU A 59 5.25 15.22 -1.23
C GLU A 59 5.89 16.00 -0.08
N SER A 60 5.85 17.33 -0.18
CA SER A 60 6.20 18.21 0.93
C SER A 60 5.42 17.74 2.16
N PRO A 61 6.03 17.68 3.35
CA PRO A 61 5.25 17.49 4.56
C PRO A 61 4.28 18.67 4.65
N ASP A 62 2.99 18.41 4.45
CA ASP A 62 1.96 19.34 4.87
C ASP A 62 2.10 19.45 6.39
N GLU A 63 2.69 20.56 6.81
CA GLU A 63 2.94 20.94 8.19
C GLU A 63 1.60 21.24 8.88
N GLU A 64 0.91 20.19 9.34
CA GLU A 64 -0.13 20.35 10.36
C GLU A 64 0.09 19.32 11.48
N ALA A 65 0.98 19.69 12.39
CA ALA A 65 1.08 19.09 13.72
C ALA A 65 -0.20 19.40 14.52
N GLY A 66 -1.27 18.67 14.25
CA GLY A 66 -2.49 18.64 15.03
C GLY A 66 -2.37 17.69 16.21
N PHE A 67 -2.10 18.26 17.37
CA PHE A 67 -2.18 17.68 18.72
C PHE A 67 -3.42 16.77 18.91
N TYR A 68 -3.23 15.47 19.16
CA TYR A 68 -4.26 14.59 19.76
C TYR A 68 -3.97 14.44 21.25
N PRO A 69 -4.87 14.88 22.16
CA PRO A 69 -4.75 14.53 23.57
C PRO A 69 -5.15 13.06 23.81
N ALA A 70 -4.60 12.51 24.90
CA ALA A 70 -4.77 11.15 25.39
C ALA A 70 -6.19 10.86 25.93
#